data_AF-A0AAV2NMP4-F1
#
_entry.id   AF-A0AAV2NMP4-F1
#
_cell.length_a   1.000
_cell.length_b   1.000
_cell.length_c   1.000
_cell.angle_alpha   90.00
_cell.angle_beta   90.00
_cell.angle_gamma   90.00
#
_symmetry.space_group_name_H-M   'P 1'
#
loop_
_entity.id
_entity.type
_entity.pdbx_description
1 polymer ?
#
loop_
_entity_poly.entity_id
_entity_poly.type
_entity_poly.pdbx_seq_one_letter_code
_entity_poly.pdbx_strand_id
1 'polypeptide(L)'
;MQSDLKQLYEEKELLKDNLDAVQQESLSWEKKVQLMQEMMKKLRDERSSGGDIAVMKSEIHKMEMRLSHLRRIQEKLIHDMEFCVARRDIILDKVMSKFKKDPKGQHNQKVIFCKRLADQKLKIKQIAKDTKKMENRIFEQECQIKDTLDKCNELQTALKMMEDVIPNVDQKIMQMEAIKYHNLQALVFKQRKAKMLQDIKSNRYKILFTSEAAISEEFQNEQILHDYLKHVMERTSQDFPLLKNNIQKIFLTLEIL
;
A
#
# COMPACT_ATOMS: atom_id res chain seq x y z
N MET A 1 -85.68 -12.44 53.55
CA MET A 1 -84.34 -11.92 53.93
C MET A 1 -83.20 -12.60 53.19
N GLN A 2 -82.93 -13.92 53.36
CA GLN A 2 -81.82 -14.59 52.63
C GLN A 2 -82.09 -14.73 51.10
N SER A 3 -83.33 -15.03 50.72
CA SER A 3 -83.75 -15.10 49.30
C SER A 3 -83.62 -13.75 48.59
N ASP A 4 -84.07 -12.67 49.25
CA ASP A 4 -84.02 -11.31 48.71
C ASP A 4 -82.58 -10.82 48.56
N LEU A 5 -81.69 -11.16 49.50
CA LEU A 5 -80.26 -10.88 49.38
C LEU A 5 -79.63 -11.59 48.17
N LYS A 6 -79.97 -12.87 47.95
CA LYS A 6 -79.46 -13.63 46.81
C LYS A 6 -79.95 -13.05 45.48
N GLN A 7 -81.23 -12.67 45.39
CA GLN A 7 -81.80 -12.00 44.22
C GLN A 7 -81.10 -10.66 43.95
N LEU A 8 -80.84 -9.85 44.99
CA LEU A 8 -80.11 -8.59 44.83
C LEU A 8 -78.65 -8.80 44.37
N TYR A 9 -77.99 -9.89 44.79
CA TYR A 9 -76.65 -10.22 44.30
C TYR A 9 -76.66 -10.69 42.84
N GLU A 10 -77.63 -11.52 42.45
CA GLU A 10 -77.80 -11.97 41.06
C GLU A 10 -78.15 -10.78 40.13
N GLU A 11 -79.04 -9.88 40.57
CA GLU A 11 -79.38 -8.66 39.84
C GLU A 11 -78.18 -7.71 39.72
N LYS A 12 -77.36 -7.59 40.78
CA LYS A 12 -76.13 -6.80 40.75
C LYS A 12 -75.12 -7.35 39.73
N GLU A 13 -74.86 -8.65 39.70
CA GLU A 13 -73.92 -9.23 38.73
C GLU A 13 -74.47 -9.13 37.30
N LEU A 14 -75.78 -9.34 37.09
CA LEU A 14 -76.40 -9.15 35.78
C LEU A 14 -76.35 -7.69 35.30
N LEU A 15 -76.58 -6.72 36.19
CA LEU A 15 -76.43 -5.30 35.88
C LEU A 15 -74.98 -4.94 35.56
N LYS A 16 -74.02 -5.58 36.25
CA LYS A 16 -72.59 -5.40 35.99
C LYS A 16 -72.18 -5.98 34.64
N ASP A 17 -72.62 -7.19 34.30
CA ASP A 17 -72.36 -7.80 32.99
C ASP A 17 -72.97 -6.96 31.86
N ASN A 18 -74.19 -6.45 32.05
CA ASN A 18 -74.83 -5.53 31.11
C ASN A 18 -74.06 -4.20 30.99
N LEU A 19 -73.58 -3.65 32.11
CA LEU A 19 -72.77 -2.44 32.11
C LEU A 19 -71.44 -2.65 31.36
N ASP A 20 -70.77 -3.78 31.61
CA ASP A 20 -69.53 -4.16 30.92
C ASP A 20 -69.75 -4.33 29.41
N ALA A 21 -70.85 -4.98 29.01
CA ALA A 21 -71.24 -5.12 27.60
C ALA A 21 -71.52 -3.77 26.93
N VAL A 22 -72.28 -2.88 27.58
CA VAL A 22 -72.56 -1.52 27.09
C VAL A 22 -71.28 -0.68 27.03
N GLN A 23 -70.37 -0.82 28.00
CA GLN A 23 -69.06 -0.15 27.96
C GLN A 23 -68.21 -0.66 26.79
N GLN A 24 -68.17 -1.98 26.53
CA GLN A 24 -67.46 -2.52 25.38
C GLN A 24 -68.03 -2.02 24.05
N GLU A 25 -69.36 -1.96 23.94
CA GLU A 25 -70.02 -1.40 22.76
C GLU A 25 -69.70 0.09 22.60
N SER A 26 -69.77 0.89 23.67
CA SER A 26 -69.44 2.31 23.66
C SER A 26 -67.99 2.55 23.19
N LEU A 27 -67.03 1.80 23.74
CA LEU A 27 -65.62 1.84 23.33
C LEU A 27 -65.42 1.44 21.86
N SER A 28 -66.17 0.43 21.37
CA SER A 28 -66.15 0.01 19.97
C SER A 28 -66.64 1.13 19.04
N TRP A 29 -67.72 1.81 19.42
CA TRP A 29 -68.24 2.97 18.68
C TRP A 29 -67.28 4.15 18.70
N GLU A 30 -66.67 4.45 19.86
CA GLU A 30 -65.66 5.50 19.98
C GLU A 30 -64.47 5.22 19.05
N LYS A 31 -63.97 3.98 19.03
CA LYS A 31 -62.89 3.56 18.12
C LYS A 31 -63.28 3.70 16.65
N LYS A 32 -64.51 3.33 16.27
CA LYS A 32 -65.01 3.49 14.88
C LYS A 32 -65.07 4.96 14.48
N VAL A 33 -65.54 5.84 15.36
CA VAL A 33 -65.58 7.29 15.12
C VAL A 33 -64.17 7.86 14.95
N GLN A 34 -63.24 7.48 15.83
CA GLN A 34 -61.83 7.90 15.71
C GLN A 34 -61.21 7.44 14.38
N LEU A 35 -61.38 6.17 14.00
CA LEU A 35 -60.89 5.65 12.71
C LEU A 35 -61.48 6.41 11.52
N MET A 36 -62.78 6.70 11.54
CA MET A 36 -63.43 7.47 10.48
C MET A 36 -62.88 8.89 10.38
N GLN A 37 -62.64 9.56 11.52
CA GLN A 37 -62.04 10.89 11.56
C GLN A 37 -60.60 10.88 11.01
N GLU A 38 -59.79 9.89 11.39
CA GLU A 38 -58.44 9.71 10.87
C GLU A 38 -58.43 9.44 9.36
N MET A 39 -59.31 8.58 8.86
CA MET A 39 -59.44 8.30 7.42
C MET A 39 -59.87 9.54 6.63
N MET A 40 -60.85 10.29 7.14
CA MET A 40 -61.27 11.54 6.50
C MET A 40 -60.14 12.59 6.48
N LYS A 41 -59.32 12.64 7.54
CA LYS A 41 -58.15 13.52 7.58
C LYS A 41 -57.13 13.10 6.53
N LYS A 42 -56.74 11.82 6.47
CA LYS A 42 -55.82 11.28 5.45
C LYS A 42 -56.30 11.58 4.02
N LEU A 43 -57.58 11.36 3.74
CA LEU A 43 -58.15 11.63 2.41
C LEU A 43 -58.12 13.13 2.05
N ARG A 44 -58.37 14.02 3.02
CA ARG A 44 -58.25 15.47 2.80
C ARG A 44 -56.81 15.87 2.54
N ASP A 45 -55.86 15.30 3.30
CA ASP A 45 -54.44 15.59 3.16
C ASP A 45 -53.92 15.11 1.79
N GLU A 46 -54.30 13.92 1.33
CA GLU A 46 -53.97 13.38 -0.01
C GLU A 46 -54.53 14.22 -1.17
N ARG A 47 -55.72 14.79 -1.00
CA ARG A 47 -56.39 15.65 -2.01
C ARG A 47 -55.98 17.12 -1.92
N SER A 48 -55.26 17.50 -0.86
CA SER A 48 -54.80 18.87 -0.68
C SER A 48 -53.83 19.26 -1.80
N SER A 49 -53.58 20.56 -1.95
CA SER A 49 -52.69 21.10 -2.99
C SER A 49 -51.25 20.58 -2.91
N GLY A 50 -50.83 20.03 -1.77
CA GLY A 50 -49.52 19.39 -1.56
C GLY A 50 -49.60 17.88 -1.33
N GLY A 51 -50.79 17.28 -1.46
CA GLY A 51 -50.98 15.84 -1.32
C GLY A 51 -50.51 15.08 -2.55
N ASP A 52 -50.29 13.78 -2.38
CA ASP A 52 -49.72 12.90 -3.40
C ASP A 52 -50.49 12.95 -4.74
N ILE A 53 -51.82 13.11 -4.69
CA ILE A 53 -52.66 13.20 -5.90
C ILE A 53 -52.33 14.46 -6.71
N ALA A 54 -52.15 15.60 -6.05
CA ALA A 54 -51.82 16.87 -6.71
C ALA A 54 -50.41 16.82 -7.32
N VAL A 55 -49.46 16.22 -6.59
CA VAL A 55 -48.08 16.01 -7.07
C VAL A 55 -48.08 15.11 -8.30
N MET A 56 -48.76 13.96 -8.26
CA MET A 56 -48.86 13.05 -9.40
C MET A 56 -49.49 13.71 -10.63
N LYS A 57 -50.55 14.51 -10.46
CA LYS A 57 -51.16 15.28 -11.57
C LYS A 57 -50.19 16.27 -12.19
N SER A 58 -49.43 17.00 -11.37
CA SER A 58 -48.41 17.94 -11.86
C SER A 58 -47.31 17.22 -12.65
N GLU A 59 -46.93 16.01 -12.22
CA GLU A 59 -45.92 15.21 -12.89
C GLU A 59 -46.44 14.64 -14.22
N ILE A 60 -47.68 14.16 -14.27
CA ILE A 60 -48.34 13.76 -15.52
C ILE A 60 -48.32 14.92 -16.52
N HIS A 61 -48.68 16.13 -16.09
CA HIS A 61 -48.66 17.29 -16.97
C HIS A 61 -47.25 17.62 -17.48
N LYS A 62 -46.22 17.54 -16.62
CA LYS A 62 -44.81 17.70 -17.06
C LYS A 62 -44.40 16.63 -18.07
N MET A 63 -44.81 15.37 -17.86
CA MET A 63 -44.53 14.27 -18.79
C MET A 63 -45.23 14.48 -20.13
N GLU A 64 -46.48 14.95 -20.14
CA GLU A 64 -47.21 15.32 -21.36
C GLU A 64 -46.52 16.45 -22.13
N MET A 65 -46.08 17.49 -21.43
CA MET A 65 -45.32 18.59 -22.03
C MET A 65 -43.99 18.13 -22.61
N ARG A 66 -43.27 17.26 -21.90
CA ARG A 66 -42.03 16.64 -22.40
C ARG A 66 -42.28 15.78 -23.64
N LEU A 67 -43.35 15.00 -23.66
CA LEU A 67 -43.74 14.20 -24.81
C LEU A 67 -44.04 15.07 -26.04
N SER A 68 -44.80 16.15 -25.85
CA SER A 68 -45.10 17.12 -26.91
C SER A 68 -43.82 17.75 -27.48
N HIS A 69 -42.88 18.13 -26.61
CA HIS A 69 -41.59 18.65 -27.03
C HIS A 69 -40.75 17.63 -27.80
N LEU A 70 -40.69 16.38 -27.31
CA LEU A 70 -39.98 15.29 -28.00
C LEU A 70 -40.55 15.01 -29.38
N ARG A 71 -41.88 15.04 -29.54
CA ARG A 71 -42.54 14.90 -30.85
C ARG A 71 -42.11 15.99 -31.83
N ARG A 72 -42.08 17.25 -31.39
CA ARG A 72 -41.59 18.36 -32.23
C ARG A 72 -40.11 18.20 -32.64
N ILE A 73 -39.26 17.72 -31.73
CA ILE A 73 -37.86 17.43 -32.05
C ILE A 73 -37.77 16.28 -33.06
N GLN A 74 -38.56 15.23 -32.90
CA GLN A 74 -38.60 14.10 -33.81
C GLN A 74 -39.04 14.52 -35.21
N GLU A 75 -40.09 15.34 -35.34
CA GLU A 75 -40.54 15.88 -36.63
C GLU A 75 -39.45 16.70 -37.31
N LYS A 76 -38.74 17.55 -36.54
CA LYS A 76 -37.59 18.31 -37.06
C LYS A 76 -36.48 17.39 -37.56
N LEU A 77 -36.13 16.35 -36.79
CA LEU A 77 -35.11 15.38 -37.18
C LEU A 77 -35.47 14.66 -38.48
N ILE A 78 -36.74 14.26 -38.64
CA ILE A 78 -37.23 13.65 -39.87
C ILE A 78 -37.05 14.61 -41.04
N HIS A 79 -37.44 15.88 -40.88
CA HIS A 79 -37.28 16.88 -41.92
C HIS A 79 -35.80 17.14 -42.28
N ASP A 80 -34.92 17.22 -41.29
CA ASP A 80 -33.47 17.38 -41.50
C ASP A 80 -32.89 16.15 -42.24
N MET A 81 -33.33 14.94 -41.90
CA MET A 81 -32.95 13.71 -42.60
C MET A 81 -33.42 13.70 -44.06
N GLU A 82 -34.67 14.07 -44.33
CA GLU A 82 -35.22 14.20 -45.68
C GLU A 82 -34.43 15.22 -46.50
N PHE A 83 -34.09 16.38 -45.90
CA PHE A 83 -33.26 17.38 -46.54
C PHE A 83 -31.85 16.86 -46.87
N CYS A 84 -31.23 16.12 -45.95
CA CYS A 84 -29.93 15.50 -46.17
C CYS A 84 -29.96 14.49 -47.34
N VAL A 85 -31.02 13.68 -47.45
CA VAL A 85 -31.22 12.73 -48.55
C VAL A 85 -31.43 13.49 -49.87
N ALA A 86 -32.33 14.47 -49.90
CA ALA A 86 -32.58 15.28 -51.10
C ALA A 86 -31.30 16.00 -51.58
N ARG A 87 -30.51 16.56 -50.65
CA ARG A 87 -29.22 17.18 -50.97
C ARG A 87 -28.24 16.16 -51.55
N ARG A 88 -28.19 14.94 -51.01
CA ARG A 88 -27.35 13.85 -51.54
C ARG A 88 -27.76 13.50 -52.97
N ASP A 89 -29.05 13.42 -53.25
CA ASP A 89 -29.57 13.11 -54.58
C ASP A 89 -29.22 14.22 -55.58
N ILE A 90 -29.37 15.49 -55.20
CA ILE A 90 -28.93 16.63 -56.03
C ILE A 90 -27.43 16.56 -56.34
N ILE A 91 -26.59 16.24 -55.34
CA ILE A 91 -25.15 16.08 -55.54
C ILE A 91 -24.86 14.93 -56.50
N LEU A 92 -25.52 13.79 -56.31
CA LEU A 92 -25.38 12.61 -57.15
C LEU A 92 -25.80 12.92 -58.59
N ASP A 93 -26.95 13.54 -58.80
CA ASP A 93 -27.45 13.94 -60.12
C ASP A 93 -26.52 14.94 -60.80
N LYS A 94 -25.98 15.91 -60.06
CA LYS A 94 -25.00 16.87 -60.59
C LYS A 94 -23.71 16.17 -61.02
N VAL A 95 -23.27 15.18 -60.26
CA VAL A 95 -22.09 14.37 -60.56
C VAL A 95 -22.35 13.44 -61.75
N MET A 96 -23.47 12.73 -61.78
CA MET A 96 -23.88 11.84 -62.87
C MET A 96 -24.11 12.60 -64.18
N SER A 97 -24.67 13.82 -64.11
CA SER A 97 -24.85 14.71 -65.26
C SER A 97 -23.51 15.17 -65.84
N LYS A 98 -22.50 15.41 -64.99
CA LYS A 98 -21.12 15.67 -65.46
C LYS A 98 -20.50 14.42 -66.08
N PHE A 99 -20.73 13.24 -65.52
CA PHE A 99 -20.23 11.97 -66.07
C PHE A 99 -20.84 11.61 -67.42
N LYS A 100 -22.13 11.92 -67.66
CA LYS A 100 -22.75 11.76 -68.99
C LYS A 100 -22.11 12.65 -70.07
N LYS A 101 -21.56 13.82 -69.67
CA LYS A 101 -20.94 14.78 -70.59
C LYS A 101 -19.47 14.46 -70.90
N ASP A 102 -18.75 13.79 -70.00
CA ASP A 102 -17.35 13.39 -70.21
C ASP A 102 -17.07 11.96 -69.68
N PRO A 103 -17.39 10.92 -70.49
CA PRO A 103 -17.13 9.52 -70.12
C PRO A 103 -15.63 9.19 -70.01
N LYS A 104 -14.76 9.91 -70.74
CA LYS A 104 -13.31 9.68 -70.71
C LYS A 104 -12.69 10.23 -69.43
N GLY A 105 -13.12 11.43 -68.98
CA GLY A 105 -12.75 11.99 -67.67
C GLY A 105 -13.20 11.10 -66.51
N GLN A 106 -14.39 10.48 -66.61
CA GLN A 106 -14.89 9.52 -65.62
C GLN A 106 -13.99 8.28 -65.51
N HIS A 107 -13.64 7.67 -66.65
CA HIS A 107 -12.76 6.50 -66.67
C HIS A 107 -11.39 6.82 -66.05
N ASN A 108 -10.79 7.95 -66.44
CA ASN A 108 -9.51 8.39 -65.88
C ASN A 108 -9.57 8.64 -64.36
N GLN A 109 -10.62 9.31 -63.87
CA GLN A 109 -10.78 9.58 -62.46
C GLN A 109 -10.98 8.29 -61.64
N LYS A 110 -11.80 7.35 -62.15
CA LYS A 110 -12.00 6.03 -61.53
C LYS A 110 -10.67 5.24 -61.48
N VAL A 111 -9.91 5.24 -62.56
CA VAL A 111 -8.59 4.58 -62.62
C VAL A 111 -7.61 5.21 -61.62
N ILE A 112 -7.58 6.54 -61.49
CA ILE A 112 -6.74 7.24 -60.51
C ILE A 112 -7.13 6.85 -59.08
N PHE A 113 -8.43 6.83 -58.75
CA PHE A 113 -8.90 6.43 -57.42
C PHE A 113 -8.61 4.95 -57.13
N CYS A 114 -8.82 4.06 -58.11
CA CYS A 114 -8.47 2.65 -57.96
C CYS A 114 -6.98 2.45 -57.71
N LYS A 115 -6.10 3.17 -58.43
CA LYS A 115 -4.65 3.15 -58.19
C LYS A 115 -4.30 3.66 -56.79
N ARG A 116 -4.81 4.83 -56.40
CA ARG A 116 -4.59 5.39 -55.04
C ARG A 116 -5.05 4.43 -53.94
N LEU A 117 -6.18 3.77 -54.13
CA LEU A 117 -6.71 2.80 -53.17
C LEU A 117 -5.84 1.55 -53.10
N ALA A 118 -5.32 1.05 -54.23
CA ALA A 118 -4.36 -0.04 -54.26
C ALA A 118 -3.05 0.34 -53.56
N ASP A 119 -2.51 1.54 -53.82
CA ASP A 119 -1.29 2.05 -53.17
C ASP A 119 -1.48 2.19 -51.65
N GLN A 120 -2.63 2.71 -51.20
CA GLN A 120 -2.98 2.78 -49.78
C GLN A 120 -3.07 1.39 -49.15
N LYS A 121 -3.68 0.41 -49.82
CA LYS A 121 -3.72 -0.97 -49.34
C LYS A 121 -2.32 -1.58 -49.20
N LEU A 122 -1.42 -1.32 -50.15
CA LEU A 122 -0.03 -1.78 -50.06
C LEU A 122 0.70 -1.11 -48.89
N LYS A 123 0.54 0.20 -48.69
CA LYS A 123 1.11 0.91 -47.54
C LYS A 123 0.60 0.35 -46.22
N ILE A 124 -0.71 0.09 -46.10
CA ILE A 124 -1.30 -0.53 -44.90
C ILE A 124 -0.66 -1.90 -44.63
N LYS A 125 -0.51 -2.74 -45.65
CA LYS A 125 0.13 -4.06 -45.50
C LYS A 125 1.60 -3.94 -45.07
N GLN A 126 2.33 -2.99 -45.63
CA GLN A 126 3.72 -2.74 -45.27
C GLN A 126 3.85 -2.27 -43.82
N ILE A 127 3.04 -1.28 -43.42
CA ILE A 127 3.00 -0.78 -42.04
C ILE A 127 2.64 -1.91 -41.08
N ALA A 128 1.62 -2.72 -41.38
CA ALA A 128 1.23 -3.85 -40.53
C ALA A 128 2.38 -4.88 -40.36
N LYS A 129 3.15 -5.14 -41.42
CA LYS A 129 4.33 -6.01 -41.36
C LYS A 129 5.43 -5.40 -40.47
N ASP A 130 5.66 -4.10 -40.58
CA ASP A 130 6.68 -3.40 -39.79
C ASP A 130 6.27 -3.27 -38.33
N THR A 131 4.99 -3.04 -38.03
CA THR A 131 4.41 -3.10 -36.69
C THR A 131 4.65 -4.46 -36.05
N LYS A 132 4.33 -5.55 -36.76
CA LYS A 132 4.57 -6.92 -36.23
C LYS A 132 6.05 -7.20 -35.95
N LYS A 133 6.95 -6.70 -36.80
CA LYS A 133 8.40 -6.80 -36.55
C LYS A 133 8.81 -6.01 -35.31
N MET A 134 8.23 -4.83 -35.11
CA MET A 134 8.51 -3.98 -33.96
C MET A 134 7.99 -4.62 -32.66
N GLU A 135 6.79 -5.20 -32.68
CA GLU A 135 6.23 -5.96 -31.56
C GLU A 135 7.15 -7.13 -31.16
N ASN A 136 7.66 -7.90 -32.12
CA ASN A 136 8.61 -8.97 -31.82
C ASN A 136 9.90 -8.46 -31.20
N ARG A 137 10.43 -7.32 -31.67
CA ARG A 137 11.65 -6.71 -31.09
C ARG A 137 11.41 -6.18 -29.68
N ILE A 138 10.24 -5.63 -29.40
CA ILE A 138 9.84 -5.21 -28.06
C ILE A 138 9.81 -6.42 -27.13
N PHE A 139 9.17 -7.52 -27.55
CA PHE A 139 9.13 -8.76 -26.78
C PHE A 139 10.54 -9.32 -26.48
N GLU A 140 11.42 -9.35 -27.48
CA GLU A 140 12.82 -9.77 -27.28
C GLU A 140 13.55 -8.87 -26.27
N GLN A 141 13.34 -7.55 -26.33
CA GLN A 141 13.92 -6.60 -25.39
C GLN A 141 13.37 -6.78 -23.98
N GLU A 142 12.07 -7.02 -23.82
CA GLU A 142 11.45 -7.31 -22.53
C GLU A 142 12.02 -8.58 -21.89
N CYS A 143 12.21 -9.64 -22.68
CA CYS A 143 12.90 -10.85 -22.21
C CYS A 143 14.33 -10.55 -21.75
N GLN A 144 15.11 -9.78 -22.53
CA GLN A 144 16.49 -9.41 -22.16
C GLN A 144 16.54 -8.57 -20.88
N ILE A 145 15.60 -7.64 -20.71
CA ILE A 145 15.49 -6.82 -19.50
C ILE A 145 15.23 -7.73 -18.29
N LYS A 146 14.30 -8.67 -18.42
CA LYS A 146 13.97 -9.62 -17.34
C LYS A 146 15.19 -10.47 -16.96
N ASP A 147 15.86 -11.07 -17.94
CA ASP A 147 17.05 -11.89 -17.69
C ASP A 147 18.18 -11.09 -17.02
N THR A 148 18.35 -9.83 -17.42
CA THR A 148 19.35 -8.94 -16.82
C THR A 148 18.98 -8.55 -15.39
N LEU A 149 17.70 -8.29 -15.14
CA LEU A 149 17.19 -7.98 -13.81
C LEU A 149 17.39 -9.15 -12.84
N ASP A 150 17.09 -10.37 -13.29
CA ASP A 150 17.29 -11.59 -12.50
C ASP A 150 18.77 -11.76 -12.13
N LYS A 151 19.70 -11.57 -13.08
CA LYS A 151 21.15 -11.58 -12.81
C LYS A 151 21.59 -10.48 -11.84
N CYS A 152 21.03 -9.27 -11.96
CA CYS A 152 21.30 -8.18 -11.03
C CYS A 152 20.85 -8.53 -9.61
N ASN A 153 19.69 -9.16 -9.45
CA ASN A 153 19.16 -9.58 -8.16
C ASN A 153 20.02 -10.69 -7.53
N GLU A 154 20.48 -11.64 -8.33
CA GLU A 154 21.41 -12.69 -7.88
C GLU A 154 22.72 -12.09 -7.37
N LEU A 155 23.33 -11.19 -8.16
CA LEU A 155 24.55 -10.48 -7.78
C LEU A 155 24.36 -9.62 -6.52
N GLN A 156 23.23 -8.93 -6.40
CA GLN A 156 22.92 -8.13 -5.22
C GLN A 156 22.78 -9.01 -3.97
N THR A 157 22.17 -10.19 -4.10
CA THR A 157 22.04 -11.14 -3.01
C THR A 157 23.41 -11.69 -2.59
N ALA A 158 24.26 -12.04 -3.55
CA ALA A 158 25.63 -12.47 -3.27
C ALA A 158 26.45 -11.38 -2.58
N LEU A 159 26.32 -10.13 -3.00
CA LEU A 159 26.99 -8.98 -2.35
C LEU A 159 26.54 -8.82 -0.90
N LYS A 160 25.23 -8.86 -0.63
CA LYS A 160 24.72 -8.79 0.75
C LYS A 160 25.26 -9.92 1.62
N MET A 161 25.30 -11.15 1.11
CA MET A 161 25.90 -12.27 1.84
C MET A 161 27.38 -12.04 2.14
N MET A 162 28.14 -11.46 1.21
CA MET A 162 29.54 -11.12 1.46
C MET A 162 29.68 -9.99 2.50
N GLU A 163 28.87 -8.93 2.40
CA GLU A 163 28.83 -7.82 3.36
C GLU A 163 28.50 -8.30 4.78
N ASP A 164 27.61 -9.28 4.94
CA ASP A 164 27.29 -9.86 6.24
C ASP A 164 28.45 -10.71 6.84
N VAL A 165 29.28 -11.31 5.98
CA VAL A 165 30.40 -12.16 6.41
C VAL A 165 31.63 -11.34 6.82
N ILE A 166 31.87 -10.18 6.18
CA ILE A 166 33.05 -9.34 6.44
C ILE A 166 33.22 -8.99 7.93
N PRO A 167 32.20 -8.46 8.66
CA PRO A 167 32.34 -8.12 10.07
C PRO A 167 32.74 -9.30 10.95
N ASN A 168 32.23 -10.50 10.64
CA ASN A 168 32.56 -11.72 11.39
C ASN A 168 34.03 -12.12 11.17
N VAL A 169 34.49 -12.06 9.92
CA VAL A 169 35.90 -12.34 9.60
C VAL A 169 36.81 -11.31 10.26
N ASP A 170 36.49 -10.02 10.18
CA ASP A 170 37.25 -8.96 10.82
C ASP A 170 37.31 -9.15 12.34
N GLN A 171 36.19 -9.49 12.98
CA GLN A 171 36.17 -9.77 14.42
C GLN A 171 37.06 -10.97 14.78
N LYS A 172 37.05 -12.04 13.98
CA LYS A 172 37.92 -13.21 14.17
C LYS A 172 39.39 -12.85 13.99
N ILE A 173 39.74 -12.04 12.99
CA ILE A 173 41.11 -11.53 12.79
C ILE A 173 41.54 -10.74 14.03
N MET A 174 40.72 -9.80 14.51
CA MET A 174 41.01 -9.00 15.70
C MET A 174 41.26 -9.87 16.94
N GLN A 175 40.41 -10.87 17.20
CA GLN A 175 40.58 -11.79 18.32
C GLN A 175 41.87 -12.62 18.20
N MET A 176 42.15 -13.16 17.02
CA MET A 176 43.35 -13.95 16.78
C MET A 176 44.63 -13.12 16.92
N GLU A 177 44.62 -11.87 16.46
CA GLU A 177 45.73 -10.94 16.68
C GLU A 177 45.98 -10.67 18.16
N ALA A 178 44.92 -10.48 18.96
CA ALA A 178 45.03 -10.24 20.39
C ALA A 178 45.66 -11.45 21.11
N ILE A 179 45.21 -12.67 20.79
CA ILE A 179 45.77 -13.91 21.32
C ILE A 179 47.24 -14.07 20.90
N LYS A 180 47.55 -13.85 19.62
CA LYS A 180 48.92 -13.91 19.11
C LYS A 180 49.84 -12.95 19.87
N TYR A 181 49.36 -11.72 20.12
CA TYR A 181 50.11 -10.70 20.84
C TYR A 181 50.36 -11.10 22.30
N HIS A 182 49.32 -11.54 23.01
CA HIS A 182 49.44 -12.02 24.40
C HIS A 182 50.45 -13.18 24.50
N ASN A 183 50.34 -14.19 23.62
CA ASN A 183 51.26 -15.33 23.60
C ASN A 183 52.71 -14.91 23.34
N LEU A 184 52.93 -13.93 22.45
CA LEU A 184 54.26 -13.40 22.18
C LEU A 184 54.85 -12.72 23.43
N GLN A 185 54.08 -11.88 24.12
CA GLN A 185 54.55 -11.20 25.34
C GLN A 185 54.84 -12.21 26.46
N ALA A 186 53.98 -13.22 26.63
CA ALA A 186 54.18 -14.27 27.63
C ALA A 186 55.45 -15.08 27.34
N LEU A 187 55.73 -15.36 26.06
CA LEU A 187 56.96 -16.01 25.64
C LEU A 187 58.20 -15.15 25.93
N VAL A 188 58.17 -13.86 25.59
CA VAL A 188 59.26 -12.92 25.86
C VAL A 188 59.54 -12.83 27.37
N PHE A 189 58.49 -12.77 28.19
CA PHE A 189 58.63 -12.77 29.64
C PHE A 189 59.31 -14.05 30.16
N LYS A 190 58.85 -15.22 29.70
CA LYS A 190 59.47 -16.51 30.05
C LYS A 190 60.93 -16.57 29.61
N GLN A 191 61.27 -16.08 28.41
CA GLN A 191 62.65 -16.02 27.92
C GLN A 191 63.53 -15.11 28.77
N ARG A 192 63.04 -13.92 29.15
CA ARG A 192 63.76 -12.99 30.04
C ARG A 192 63.99 -13.62 31.41
N LYS A 193 62.96 -14.25 32.00
CA LYS A 193 63.08 -14.96 33.29
C LYS A 193 64.09 -16.11 33.21
N ALA A 194 64.06 -16.91 32.16
CA ALA A 194 65.03 -17.98 31.94
C ALA A 194 66.47 -17.45 31.85
N LYS A 195 66.69 -16.35 31.12
CA LYS A 195 68.00 -15.69 31.04
C LYS A 195 68.47 -15.19 32.41
N MET A 196 67.58 -14.56 33.18
CA MET A 196 67.91 -14.09 34.53
C MET A 196 68.33 -15.24 35.45
N LEU A 197 67.59 -16.36 35.43
CA LEU A 197 67.94 -17.57 36.18
C LEU A 197 69.29 -18.16 35.72
N GLN A 198 69.59 -18.11 34.43
CA GLN A 198 70.89 -18.54 33.89
C GLN A 198 72.04 -17.62 34.35
N ASP A 199 71.82 -16.32 34.42
CA ASP A 199 72.81 -15.36 34.91
C ASP A 199 73.04 -15.52 36.42
N ILE A 200 72.01 -15.88 37.20
CA ILE A 200 72.15 -16.27 38.60
C ILE A 200 72.99 -17.54 38.71
N LYS A 201 72.66 -18.59 37.93
CA LYS A 201 73.42 -19.86 37.92
C LYS A 201 74.89 -19.68 37.54
N SER A 202 75.19 -18.71 36.66
CA SER A 202 76.55 -18.40 36.20
C SER A 202 77.26 -17.32 37.02
N ASN A 203 76.70 -16.89 38.16
CA ASN A 203 77.22 -15.82 39.03
C ASN A 203 77.47 -14.47 38.32
N ARG A 204 76.77 -14.20 37.21
CA ARG A 204 76.84 -12.93 36.48
C ARG A 204 75.72 -11.96 36.86
N TYR A 205 74.76 -12.40 37.65
CA TYR A 205 73.65 -11.58 38.10
C TYR A 205 74.09 -10.56 39.16
N LYS A 206 73.72 -9.30 38.97
CA LYS A 206 73.97 -8.21 39.93
C LYS A 206 72.71 -7.97 40.76
N ILE A 207 72.81 -8.17 42.07
CA ILE A 207 71.73 -7.88 43.02
C ILE A 207 71.51 -6.36 43.05
N LEU A 208 70.26 -5.93 42.82
CA LEU A 208 69.88 -4.52 42.81
C LEU A 208 69.52 -3.99 44.19
N PHE A 209 68.90 -4.82 45.02
CA PHE A 209 68.45 -4.46 46.37
C PHE A 209 68.95 -5.50 47.37
N THR A 210 69.62 -5.03 48.42
CA THR A 210 70.29 -5.90 49.42
C THR A 210 69.52 -6.02 50.74
N SER A 211 68.50 -5.17 50.96
CA SER A 211 67.64 -5.16 52.14
C SER A 211 66.22 -5.62 51.77
N GLU A 212 65.64 -6.50 52.59
CA GLU A 212 64.27 -6.99 52.42
C GLU A 212 63.22 -5.88 52.49
N ALA A 213 63.45 -4.85 53.33
CA ALA A 213 62.59 -3.68 53.41
C ALA A 213 62.57 -2.87 52.09
N ALA A 214 63.74 -2.71 51.44
CA ALA A 214 63.85 -2.01 50.17
C ALA A 214 63.20 -2.79 49.02
N ILE A 215 63.26 -4.12 49.04
CA ILE A 215 62.55 -4.97 48.06
C ILE A 215 61.04 -4.83 48.22
N SER A 216 60.54 -4.83 49.46
CA SER A 216 59.11 -4.70 49.74
C SER A 216 58.56 -3.33 49.33
N GLU A 217 59.33 -2.26 49.53
CA GLU A 217 58.95 -0.89 49.13
C GLU A 217 58.90 -0.76 47.60
N GLU A 218 59.93 -1.23 46.89
CA GLU A 218 59.95 -1.21 45.42
C GLU A 218 58.86 -2.07 44.80
N PHE A 219 58.54 -3.21 45.41
CA PHE A 219 57.42 -4.05 44.97
C PHE A 219 56.06 -3.35 45.14
N GLN A 220 55.84 -2.63 46.25
CA GLN A 220 54.63 -1.82 46.44
C GLN A 220 54.56 -0.67 45.43
N ASN A 221 55.69 0.00 45.17
CA ASN A 221 55.77 1.06 44.16
C ASN A 221 55.43 0.53 42.75
N GLU A 222 55.89 -0.67 42.39
CA GLU A 222 55.54 -1.33 41.13
C GLU A 222 54.03 -1.61 41.04
N GLN A 223 53.42 -2.14 42.11
CA GLN A 223 51.98 -2.40 42.14
C GLN A 223 51.15 -1.12 41.96
N ILE A 224 51.51 -0.04 42.67
CA ILE A 224 50.82 1.25 42.54
C ILE A 224 50.95 1.80 41.12
N LEU A 225 52.15 1.71 40.52
CA LEU A 225 52.38 2.15 39.15
C LEU A 225 51.58 1.30 38.15
N HIS A 226 51.51 -0.01 38.37
CA HIS A 226 50.71 -0.93 37.56
C HIS A 226 49.23 -0.57 37.58
N ASP A 227 48.66 -0.37 38.77
CA ASP A 227 47.25 0.00 38.95
C ASP A 227 46.94 1.36 38.31
N TYR A 228 47.84 2.32 38.47
CA TYR A 228 47.72 3.63 37.82
C TYR A 228 47.74 3.49 36.29
N LEU A 229 48.68 2.71 35.73
CA LEU A 229 48.78 2.48 34.30
C LEU A 229 47.52 1.79 33.74
N LYS A 230 46.99 0.81 34.46
CA LYS A 230 45.72 0.15 34.11
C LYS A 230 44.58 1.16 34.06
N HIS A 231 44.46 2.01 35.07
CA HIS A 231 43.42 3.05 35.12
C HIS A 231 43.54 4.06 33.97
N VAL A 232 44.77 4.50 33.64
CA VAL A 232 45.02 5.41 32.51
C VAL A 232 44.63 4.75 31.19
N MET A 233 44.95 3.46 31.01
CA MET A 233 44.55 2.72 29.80
C MET A 233 43.04 2.52 29.71
N GLU A 234 42.33 2.33 30.83
CA GLU A 234 40.86 2.19 30.86
C GLU A 234 40.19 3.48 30.42
N ARG A 235 40.69 4.61 30.93
CA ARG A 235 40.20 5.93 30.55
C ARG A 235 40.50 6.25 29.09
N THR A 236 41.71 5.95 28.63
CA THR A 236 42.11 6.10 27.21
C THR A 236 41.24 5.24 26.28
N SER A 237 40.83 4.05 26.72
CA SER A 237 39.93 3.19 25.93
C SER A 237 38.52 3.76 25.80
N GLN A 238 38.06 4.53 26.80
CA GLN A 238 36.76 5.21 26.75
C GLN A 238 36.82 6.44 25.87
N ASP A 239 37.89 7.24 26.01
CA ASP A 239 38.09 8.49 25.27
C ASP A 239 38.39 8.25 23.78
N PHE A 240 39.02 7.12 23.42
CA PHE A 240 39.41 6.79 22.05
C PHE A 240 38.94 5.39 21.60
N PRO A 241 37.65 5.19 21.29
CA PRO A 241 37.10 3.89 20.87
C PRO A 241 37.77 3.31 19.61
N LEU A 242 38.25 4.16 18.71
CA LEU A 242 38.97 3.75 17.49
C LEU A 242 40.28 3.02 17.78
N LEU A 243 40.89 3.26 18.94
CA LEU A 243 42.14 2.65 19.36
C LEU A 243 41.94 1.42 20.26
N LYS A 244 40.69 1.03 20.53
CA LYS A 244 40.33 -0.05 21.46
C LYS A 244 41.15 -1.33 21.26
N ASN A 245 41.38 -1.74 20.02
CA ASN A 245 42.16 -2.95 19.71
C ASN A 245 43.63 -2.83 20.11
N ASN A 246 44.24 -1.66 19.91
CA ASN A 246 45.63 -1.41 20.28
C ASN A 246 45.77 -1.29 21.81
N ILE A 247 44.80 -0.66 22.46
CA ILE A 247 44.76 -0.53 23.92
C ILE A 247 44.54 -1.91 24.58
N GLN A 248 43.70 -2.76 23.98
CA GLN A 248 43.48 -4.13 24.45
C GLN A 248 44.75 -5.00 24.38
N LYS A 249 45.61 -4.79 23.38
CA LYS A 249 46.95 -5.42 23.33
C LYS A 249 47.82 -5.00 24.54
N ILE A 250 47.74 -3.74 24.96
CA ILE A 250 48.47 -3.23 26.12
C ILE A 250 47.92 -3.85 27.41
N PHE A 251 46.59 -3.92 27.58
CA PHE A 251 45.97 -4.60 28.72
C PHE A 251 46.40 -6.06 28.86
N LEU A 252 46.38 -6.81 27.77
CA LEU A 252 46.83 -8.21 27.74
C LEU A 252 48.31 -8.38 28.11
N THR A 253 49.11 -7.31 28.04
CA THR A 253 50.52 -7.31 28.48
C THR A 253 50.62 -7.04 29.97
N LEU A 254 49.79 -6.15 30.49
CA LEU A 254 49.72 -5.86 31.93
C LEU A 254 49.24 -7.10 32.70
N GLU A 255 48.35 -7.92 32.13
CA GLU A 255 47.89 -9.18 32.74
C GLU A 255 48.94 -10.30 32.86
N ILE A 256 50.08 -10.19 32.17
CA ILE A 256 51.15 -11.21 32.21
C ILE A 256 52.08 -11.03 33.42
N LEU A 257 52.14 -9.81 33.96
CA LEU A 257 52.93 -9.43 35.14
C LEU A 257 52.22 -9.87 36.42
#